data_AF-A0A2W7B3M6-F1
#
_entry.id   AF-A0A2W7B3M6-F1
#
_cell.length_a   1.000
_cell.length_b   1.000
_cell.length_c   1.000
_cell.angle_alpha   90.00
_cell.angle_beta   90.00
_cell.angle_gamma   90.00
#
_symmetry.space_group_name_H-M   'P 1'
#
loop_
_entity.id
_entity.type
_entity.pdbx_description
1 polymer ?
#
loop_
_entity_poly.entity_id
_entity_poly.type
_entity_poly.pdbx_seq_one_letter_code
_entity_poly.pdbx_strand_id
1 'polypeptide(L)' 'KIERKHLTLRTRIKRLARKTICFSKSVLMHDVVIGLFINRYEFGLSI' A
#
# COMPACT_ATOMS: atom_id res chain seq x y z
N LYS A 1 10.43 1.35 19.07
CA LYS A 1 9.50 0.30 18.55
C LYS A 1 9.03 0.63 17.11
N ILE A 2 9.90 1.18 16.25
CA ILE A 2 9.60 1.67 14.89
C ILE A 2 9.90 0.60 13.82
N GLU A 3 10.91 -0.23 14.04
CA GLU A 3 11.33 -1.29 13.12
C GLU A 3 10.20 -2.28 12.78
N ARG A 4 9.35 -2.64 13.75
CA ARG A 4 8.19 -3.52 13.51
C ARG A 4 7.17 -2.89 12.58
N LYS A 5 6.93 -1.57 12.67
CA LYS A 5 5.99 -0.86 11.78
C LYS A 5 6.51 -0.89 10.35
N HIS A 6 7.80 -0.59 10.16
CA HIS A 6 8.44 -0.61 8.83
C HIS A 6 8.47 -2.02 8.21
N LEU A 7 8.70 -3.07 9.02
CA LEU A 7 8.64 -4.46 8.55
C LEU A 7 7.24 -4.84 8.05
N THR A 8 6.20 -4.37 8.75
CA THR A 8 4.79 -4.62 8.40
C THR A 8 4.39 -3.87 7.13
N LEU A 9 4.85 -2.62 6.98
CA LEU A 9 4.63 -1.82 5.77
C LEU A 9 5.31 -2.46 4.55
N ARG A 10 6.59 -2.83 4.68
CA ARG A 10 7.36 -3.46 3.59
C ARG A 10 6.74 -4.79 3.12
N THR A 11 6.25 -5.61 4.05
CA THR A 11 5.58 -6.88 3.70
C THR A 11 4.24 -6.64 3.00
N ARG A 12 3.48 -5.62 3.41
CA ARG A 12 2.22 -5.23 2.76
C ARG A 12 2.43 -4.68 1.35
N ILE A 13 3.40 -3.78 1.15
CA ILE A 13 3.76 -3.25 -0.18
C ILE A 13 4.21 -4.39 -1.11
N LYS A 14 5.06 -5.30 -0.62
CA LYS A 14 5.46 -6.49 -1.41
C LYS A 14 4.27 -7.35 -1.82
N ARG A 15 3.26 -7.53 -0.95
CA ARG A 15 2.02 -8.25 -1.30
C ARG A 15 1.18 -7.50 -2.33
N LEU A 16 1.09 -6.17 -2.23
CA LEU A 16 0.36 -5.33 -3.18
C LEU A 16 0.97 -5.42 -4.59
N ALA A 17 2.30 -5.43 -4.69
CA ALA A 17 3.04 -5.59 -5.94
C ALA A 17 2.96 -7.00 -6.56
N ARG A 18 2.54 -8.03 -5.80
CA ARG A 18 2.51 -9.44 -6.24
C ARG A 18 1.30 -9.84 -7.11
N LYS A 19 0.54 -8.90 -7.67
CA LYS A 19 -0.69 -9.13 -8.47
C LYS A 19 -1.82 -9.83 -7.67
N THR A 20 -2.54 -9.08 -6.84
CA THR A 20 -3.84 -9.51 -6.28
C THR A 20 -4.94 -8.54 -6.72
N ILE A 21 -6.20 -8.78 -6.33
CA ILE A 21 -7.50 -8.14 -6.70
C ILE A 21 -7.49 -6.70 -7.28
N CYS A 22 -6.53 -5.83 -6.93
CA CYS A 22 -6.39 -4.47 -7.45
C CYS A 22 -5.37 -4.34 -8.62
N PHE A 23 -4.92 -5.43 -9.23
CA PHE A 23 -3.95 -5.38 -10.32
C PHE A 23 -4.60 -4.85 -11.61
N SER A 24 -4.52 -3.54 -11.80
CA SER A 24 -4.92 -2.88 -13.03
C SER A 24 -3.75 -2.88 -14.00
N LYS A 25 -3.99 -3.06 -15.30
CA LYS A 25 -2.95 -2.84 -16.32
C LYS A 25 -2.44 -1.39 -16.33
N SER A 26 -3.19 -0.45 -15.75
CA SER A 26 -2.85 0.97 -15.70
C SER A 26 -2.02 1.29 -14.46
N VAL A 27 -0.80 1.78 -14.69
CA VAL A 27 0.13 2.25 -13.64
C VAL A 27 -0.50 3.34 -12.77
N LEU A 28 -1.26 4.25 -13.37
CA LEU A 28 -2.02 5.31 -12.66
C LEU A 28 -2.95 4.76 -11.57
N MET A 29 -3.68 3.68 -11.84
CA MET A 29 -4.57 3.07 -10.85
C MET A 29 -3.77 2.44 -9.71
N HIS A 30 -2.59 1.89 -10.02
CA HIS A 30 -1.68 1.35 -9.01
C HIS A 30 -1.14 2.44 -8.08
N ASP A 31 -0.69 3.57 -8.63
CA ASP A 31 -0.18 4.69 -7.82
C ASP A 31 -1.25 5.27 -6.89
N VAL A 32 -2.49 5.41 -7.38
CA VAL A 32 -3.63 5.88 -6.57
C VAL A 32 -3.93 4.92 -5.42
N VAL A 33 -3.97 3.60 -5.68
CA VAL A 33 -4.23 2.59 -4.64
C VAL A 33 -3.10 2.53 -3.61
N ILE A 34 -1.84 2.69 -4.04
CA ILE A 34 -0.69 2.78 -3.13
C ILE A 34 -0.81 4.03 -2.26
N GLY A 35 -1.15 5.19 -2.84
CA GLY A 35 -1.37 6.42 -2.10
C GLY A 35 -2.50 6.30 -1.07
N LEU A 36 -3.65 5.75 -1.45
CA LEU A 36 -4.76 5.47 -0.53
C LEU A 36 -4.38 4.48 0.58
N PHE A 37 -3.61 3.45 0.24
CA PHE A 37 -3.14 2.47 1.21
C PHE A 37 -2.22 3.10 2.27
N ILE A 38 -1.27 3.93 1.85
CA ILE A 38 -0.36 4.64 2.76
C ILE A 38 -1.14 5.66 3.61
N ASN A 39 -2.02 6.46 3.00
CA ASN A 39 -2.85 7.43 3.72
C ASN A 39 -3.70 6.76 4.81
N ARG A 40 -4.31 5.61 4.50
CA ARG A 40 -5.14 4.88 5.47
C ARG A 40 -4.33 4.23 6.60
N TYR A 41 -3.21 3.58 6.28
CA TYR A 41 -2.48 2.75 7.25
C TYR A 41 -1.38 3.49 8.02
N GLU A 42 -0.72 4.46 7.42
CA GLU A 42 0.34 5.25 8.07
C GLU A 42 -0.21 6.55 8.66
N PHE A 43 -1.15 7.21 7.97
CA PHE A 43 -1.68 8.52 8.39
C PHE A 43 -3.08 8.46 9.00
N GLY A 44 -3.80 7.34 8.89
CA GLY A 44 -5.18 7.20 9.38
C GLY A 44 -6.19 8.08 8.63
N LEU A 45 -5.80 8.66 7.49
CA LEU A 45 -6.63 9.52 6.67
C LEU A 45 -7.42 8.65 5.70
N SER A 46 -8.70 8.44 6.00
CA SER A 46 -9.68 7.93 5.03
C SER A 46 -10.27 9.13 4.29
N ILE A 47 -9.84 9.32 3.05
CA ILE A 47 -10.53 10.14 2.06
C ILE A 47 -11.63 9.31 1.41
#